data_AF-A0A6U6VJ87-F1
#
_entry.id   AF-A0A6U6VJ87-F1
#
_cell.length_a   1.000
_cell.length_b   1.000
_cell.length_c   1.000
_cell.angle_alpha   90.00
_cell.angle_beta   90.00
_cell.angle_gamma   90.00
#
_symmetry.space_group_name_H-M   'P 1'
#
loop_
_entity.id
_entity.type
_entity.pdbx_description
1 polymer ?
#
loop_
_entity_poly.entity_id
_entity_poly.type
_entity_poly.pdbx_seq_one_letter_code
_entity_poly.pdbx_strand_id
1 'polypeptide(L)'
;EHTMQLIPCPFIALSATVAEPKHFHDWLGKVNEDKRQSKVEMVVHTERWNDLYKYIYTGGELRPMHPFCCLVEKSVRLHGLSADLTLTPQEMVQLWSAVSDVIGSHAQWDGLAPAKYFAGVEVFGGFITKRDARRYEGRLKAAFLELVKGGKLCSASFSNLKLALQQAPSKDRFNPPARDGKSGAAEATEAREADFARMGKGHGYMQAAHLFKLCTDLDKLHSLPAIVFNFSRKEIEKMLGKLIQELKDRQAHKYYGTEEA
;
A
#
# COMPACT_ATOMS: atom_id res chain seq x y z
N GLU A 1 16.91 22.53 17.99
CA GLU A 1 16.55 23.91 17.59
C GLU A 1 17.72 24.88 17.78
N HIS A 2 18.22 25.09 19.00
CA HIS A 2 19.34 25.99 19.30
C HIS A 2 20.62 25.75 18.48
N THR A 3 20.95 24.49 18.16
CA THR A 3 22.14 24.17 17.34
C THR A 3 22.06 24.79 15.95
N MET A 4 20.87 24.83 15.33
CA MET A 4 20.70 25.40 13.99
C MET A 4 20.89 26.91 14.00
N GLN A 5 20.54 27.61 15.08
CA GLN A 5 20.73 29.06 15.22
C GLN A 5 22.21 29.46 15.42
N LEU A 6 23.06 28.53 15.87
CA LEU A 6 24.46 28.84 16.16
C LEU A 6 25.43 28.49 15.02
N ILE A 7 25.00 27.73 14.02
CA ILE A 7 25.85 27.31 12.91
C ILE A 7 25.96 28.45 11.87
N PRO A 8 27.18 28.99 11.59
CA PRO A 8 27.40 30.06 10.62
C PRO A 8 27.83 29.53 9.24
N CYS A 9 27.31 28.36 8.81
CA CYS A 9 27.59 27.82 7.49
C CYS A 9 26.29 27.45 6.73
N PRO A 10 26.36 27.32 5.39
CA PRO A 10 25.27 26.73 4.62
C PRO A 10 24.96 25.31 5.10
N PHE A 11 23.70 24.92 5.04
CA PHE A 11 23.26 23.58 5.41
C PHE A 11 22.49 22.90 4.28
N ILE A 12 22.43 21.57 4.34
CA ILE A 12 21.54 20.75 3.53
C ILE A 12 20.67 19.97 4.52
N ALA A 13 19.37 20.16 4.47
CA ALA A 13 18.40 19.45 5.30
C ALA A 13 17.67 18.40 4.47
N LEU A 14 17.78 17.13 4.87
CA LEU A 14 17.08 16.02 4.24
C LEU A 14 16.00 15.53 5.21
N SER A 15 14.74 15.58 4.77
CA SER A 15 13.60 15.14 5.57
C SER A 15 12.69 14.25 4.73
N ALA A 16 11.99 13.33 5.40
CA ALA A 16 10.87 12.64 4.80
C ALA A 16 9.70 13.62 4.57
N THR A 17 8.67 13.18 3.83
CA THR A 17 7.46 13.99 3.62
C THR A 17 6.82 14.36 4.95
N VAL A 18 6.95 15.63 5.33
CA VAL A 18 6.30 16.23 6.50
C VAL A 18 4.95 16.83 6.09
N ALA A 19 3.99 16.86 7.02
CA ALA A 19 2.64 17.35 6.74
C ALA A 19 2.60 18.84 6.36
N GLU A 20 3.49 19.65 6.95
CA GLU A 20 3.55 21.10 6.72
C GLU A 20 5.01 21.57 6.50
N PRO A 21 5.60 21.28 5.31
CA PRO A 21 6.99 21.63 5.03
C PRO A 21 7.22 23.14 4.97
N LYS A 22 6.18 23.91 4.57
CA LYS A 22 6.25 25.36 4.43
C LYS A 22 6.52 26.05 5.76
N HIS A 23 5.83 25.67 6.83
CA HIS A 23 6.03 26.28 8.13
C HIS A 23 7.49 26.14 8.62
N PHE A 24 8.06 24.94 8.46
CA PHE A 24 9.46 24.70 8.84
C PHE A 24 10.45 25.41 7.92
N HIS A 25 10.16 25.49 6.62
CA HIS A 25 10.95 26.24 5.65
C HIS A 25 10.94 27.74 5.92
N ASP A 26 9.78 28.33 6.22
CA ASP A 26 9.63 29.75 6.58
C ASP A 26 10.40 30.07 7.86
N TRP A 27 10.36 29.18 8.85
CA TRP A 27 11.15 29.32 10.08
C TRP A 27 12.65 29.28 9.79
N LEU A 28 13.13 28.32 8.99
CA LEU A 28 14.54 28.24 8.57
C LEU A 28 14.97 29.47 7.77
N GLY A 29 14.08 29.99 6.91
CA GLY A 29 14.31 31.21 6.13
C GLY A 29 14.59 32.41 7.03
N LYS A 30 13.74 32.65 8.03
CA LYS A 30 13.93 33.74 9.01
C LYS A 30 15.25 33.63 9.77
N VAL A 31 15.58 32.42 10.24
CA VAL A 31 16.85 32.18 10.96
C VAL A 31 18.07 32.49 10.08
N ASN A 32 18.02 32.17 8.78
CA ASN A 32 19.11 32.48 7.86
C ASN A 32 19.18 33.96 7.47
N GLU A 33 18.03 34.62 7.32
CA GLU A 33 17.95 36.07 7.09
C GLU A 33 18.57 36.85 8.25
N ASP A 34 18.24 36.49 9.49
CA ASP A 34 18.81 37.08 10.71
C ASP A 34 20.34 36.95 10.76
N LYS A 35 20.87 35.85 10.21
CA LYS A 35 22.31 35.60 10.09
C LYS A 35 22.97 36.19 8.86
N ARG A 36 22.21 36.86 7.98
CA ARG A 36 22.70 37.36 6.68
C ARG A 36 23.32 36.26 5.81
N GLN A 37 22.74 35.06 5.87
CA GLN A 37 23.15 33.91 5.05
C GLN A 37 22.31 33.80 3.77
N SER A 38 22.73 32.90 2.89
CA SER A 38 21.99 32.59 1.66
C SER A 38 20.56 32.13 1.95
N LYS A 39 19.66 32.49 1.01
CA LYS A 39 18.26 32.06 1.00
C LYS A 39 18.16 30.55 1.08
N VAL A 40 17.25 30.07 1.93
CA VAL A 40 16.93 28.64 2.04
C VAL A 40 16.03 28.28 0.87
N GLU A 41 16.52 27.42 -0.03
CA GLU A 41 15.71 26.86 -1.12
C GLU A 41 15.06 25.55 -0.65
N MET A 42 13.76 25.39 -0.93
CA MET A 42 13.02 24.18 -0.60
C MET A 42 12.70 23.38 -1.86
N VAL A 43 13.20 22.16 -1.92
CA VAL A 43 12.86 21.20 -2.98
C VAL A 43 11.97 20.12 -2.39
N VAL A 44 10.79 19.92 -2.98
CA VAL A 44 9.82 18.91 -2.54
C VAL A 44 9.61 17.89 -3.65
N HIS A 45 9.77 16.62 -3.31
CA HIS A 45 9.43 15.50 -4.18
C HIS A 45 8.26 14.73 -3.58
N THR A 46 7.13 14.70 -4.28
CA THR A 46 5.91 14.00 -3.85
C THR A 46 5.80 12.60 -4.47
N GLU A 47 6.51 12.35 -5.56
CA GLU A 47 6.46 11.09 -6.27
C GLU A 47 7.46 10.08 -5.70
N ARG A 48 6.97 8.90 -5.32
CA ARG A 48 7.83 7.77 -4.96
C ARG A 48 8.42 7.16 -6.21
N TRP A 49 9.72 6.83 -6.21
CA TRP A 49 10.37 6.18 -7.35
C TRP A 49 9.77 4.80 -7.66
N ASN A 50 9.51 4.00 -6.63
CA ASN A 50 8.89 2.68 -6.76
C ASN A 50 7.45 2.69 -6.26
N ASP A 51 6.59 1.96 -6.96
CA ASP A 51 5.25 1.69 -6.49
C ASP A 51 5.25 0.74 -5.29
N LEU A 52 4.31 0.95 -4.37
CA LEU A 52 4.13 0.07 -3.22
C LEU A 52 3.06 -0.98 -3.52
N TYR A 53 3.50 -2.23 -3.51
CA TYR A 53 2.62 -3.39 -3.55
C TYR A 53 2.14 -3.70 -2.14
N LYS A 54 0.83 -3.80 -1.98
CA LYS A 54 0.18 -3.92 -0.68
C LYS A 54 -0.32 -5.35 -0.54
N TYR A 55 -0.02 -5.93 0.60
CA TYR A 55 -0.41 -7.30 0.92
C TYR A 55 -1.02 -7.35 2.32
N ILE A 56 -1.86 -8.35 2.54
CA ILE A 56 -2.34 -8.75 3.85
C ILE A 56 -1.89 -10.17 4.13
N TYR A 57 -1.42 -10.42 5.35
CA TYR A 57 -1.13 -11.77 5.81
C TYR A 57 -2.34 -12.31 6.57
N THR A 58 -3.02 -13.30 6.00
CA THR A 58 -4.22 -13.90 6.59
C THR A 58 -4.37 -15.36 6.15
N GLY A 59 -4.97 -16.20 6.99
CA GLY A 59 -5.04 -17.64 6.74
C GLY A 59 -3.66 -18.31 6.67
N GLY A 60 -2.62 -17.62 7.15
CA GLY A 60 -1.24 -18.06 7.02
C GLY A 60 -0.67 -17.95 5.61
N GLU A 61 -1.20 -17.03 4.80
CA GLU A 61 -0.74 -16.72 3.44
C GLU A 61 -0.64 -15.21 3.23
N LEU A 62 0.30 -14.78 2.38
CA LEU A 62 0.43 -13.39 1.96
C LEU A 62 -0.43 -13.16 0.70
N ARG A 63 -1.42 -12.27 0.80
CA ARG A 63 -2.41 -12.03 -0.26
C ARG A 63 -2.38 -10.59 -0.76
N PRO A 64 -2.43 -10.33 -2.07
CA PRO A 64 -2.52 -8.97 -2.59
C PRO A 64 -3.75 -8.25 -1.99
N MET A 65 -3.56 -6.99 -1.60
CA MET A 65 -4.62 -6.16 -1.05
C MET A 65 -4.83 -4.95 -1.96
N HIS A 66 -5.91 -4.95 -2.74
CA HIS A 66 -6.27 -3.79 -3.54
C HIS A 66 -6.75 -2.64 -2.64
N PRO A 67 -6.21 -1.41 -2.73
CA PRO A 67 -6.54 -0.32 -1.80
C PRO A 67 -8.03 0.01 -1.69
N PHE A 68 -8.76 -0.13 -2.80
CA PHE A 68 -10.20 0.17 -2.83
C PHE A 68 -11.06 -0.82 -2.03
N CYS A 69 -10.55 -2.02 -1.71
CA CYS A 69 -11.28 -2.96 -0.85
C CYS A 69 -11.33 -2.49 0.61
N CYS A 70 -10.48 -1.54 1.00
CA CYS A 70 -10.40 -0.98 2.35
C CYS A 70 -11.21 0.31 2.52
N LEU A 71 -11.84 0.83 1.45
CA LEU A 71 -12.58 2.07 1.51
C LEU A 71 -13.83 1.95 2.39
N VAL A 72 -14.11 3.03 3.13
CA VAL A 72 -15.36 3.22 3.87
C VAL A 72 -16.27 4.12 3.04
N GLU A 73 -17.36 3.56 2.52
CA GLU A 73 -18.28 4.25 1.60
C GLU A 73 -18.68 5.64 2.12
N LYS A 74 -19.11 5.73 3.39
CA LYS A 74 -19.51 6.99 4.02
C LYS A 74 -18.41 8.05 3.96
N SER A 75 -17.16 7.66 4.21
CA SER A 75 -16.00 8.57 4.15
C SER A 75 -15.74 9.02 2.71
N VAL A 76 -15.80 8.12 1.74
CA VAL A 76 -15.62 8.44 0.31
C VAL A 76 -16.70 9.40 -0.19
N ARG A 77 -17.95 9.20 0.22
CA ARG A 77 -19.07 10.08 -0.16
C ARG A 77 -18.93 11.49 0.43
N LEU A 78 -18.46 11.60 1.69
CA LEU A 78 -18.35 12.87 2.40
C LEU A 78 -17.07 13.64 2.06
N HIS A 79 -15.95 12.94 1.92
CA HIS A 79 -14.61 13.54 1.85
C HIS A 79 -13.83 13.19 0.58
N GLY A 80 -14.35 12.30 -0.27
CA GLY A 80 -13.65 11.83 -1.46
C GLY A 80 -12.56 10.81 -1.17
N LEU A 81 -11.59 10.70 -2.08
CA LEU A 81 -10.42 9.83 -1.94
C LEU A 81 -9.24 10.63 -1.38
N SER A 82 -8.43 10.01 -0.52
CA SER A 82 -7.18 10.62 -0.05
C SER A 82 -6.20 10.85 -1.21
N ALA A 83 -5.49 11.98 -1.18
CA ALA A 83 -4.44 12.28 -2.15
C ALA A 83 -3.28 11.25 -2.11
N ASP A 84 -3.03 10.67 -0.93
CA ASP A 84 -1.96 9.68 -0.72
C ASP A 84 -2.34 8.25 -1.16
N LEU A 85 -3.60 8.02 -1.53
CA LEU A 85 -4.08 6.72 -1.99
C LEU A 85 -3.56 6.45 -3.40
N THR A 86 -2.35 5.93 -3.56
CA THR A 86 -1.80 5.61 -4.89
C THR A 86 -2.06 4.17 -5.32
N LEU A 87 -2.30 4.02 -6.62
CA LEU A 87 -2.49 2.75 -7.31
C LEU A 87 -1.27 2.39 -8.16
N THR A 88 -0.93 1.11 -8.21
CA THR A 88 -0.04 0.56 -9.23
C THR A 88 -0.79 0.44 -10.56
N PRO A 89 -0.09 0.33 -11.71
CA PRO A 89 -0.75 0.04 -12.99
C PRO A 89 -1.65 -1.19 -12.97
N GLN A 90 -1.23 -2.24 -12.26
CA GLN A 90 -2.02 -3.45 -12.07
C GLN A 90 -3.31 -3.17 -11.28
N GLU A 91 -3.20 -2.45 -10.17
CA GLU A 91 -4.37 -2.06 -9.35
C GLU A 91 -5.34 -1.19 -10.18
N MET A 92 -4.84 -0.29 -11.04
CA MET A 92 -5.70 0.51 -11.92
C MET A 92 -6.51 -0.34 -12.91
N VAL A 93 -5.90 -1.35 -13.52
CA VAL A 93 -6.60 -2.26 -14.44
C VAL A 93 -7.62 -3.12 -13.70
N GLN A 94 -7.25 -3.62 -12.52
CA GLN A 94 -8.17 -4.39 -11.66
C GLN A 94 -9.38 -3.55 -11.25
N LEU A 95 -9.16 -2.31 -10.82
CA LEU A 95 -10.23 -1.39 -10.47
C LEU A 95 -11.16 -1.13 -11.66
N TRP A 96 -10.59 -0.85 -12.84
CA TRP A 96 -11.39 -0.64 -14.06
C TRP A 96 -12.28 -1.84 -14.36
N SER A 97 -11.71 -3.06 -14.38
CA SER A 97 -12.45 -4.29 -14.67
C SER A 97 -13.55 -4.55 -13.64
N ALA A 98 -13.21 -4.52 -12.35
CA ALA A 98 -14.14 -4.87 -11.27
C ALA A 98 -15.31 -3.87 -11.18
N VAL A 99 -15.08 -2.59 -11.44
CA VAL A 99 -16.17 -1.61 -11.51
C VAL A 99 -17.05 -1.86 -12.73
N SER A 100 -16.47 -2.16 -13.90
CA SER A 100 -17.24 -2.48 -15.12
C SER A 100 -18.16 -3.68 -14.90
N ASP A 101 -17.68 -4.73 -14.24
CA ASP A 101 -18.47 -5.92 -13.91
C ASP A 101 -19.65 -5.60 -12.98
N VAL A 102 -19.46 -4.63 -12.06
CA VAL A 102 -20.45 -4.26 -11.05
C VAL A 102 -21.50 -3.28 -11.58
N ILE A 103 -21.12 -2.31 -12.41
CA ILE A 103 -22.05 -1.24 -12.87
C ILE A 103 -22.63 -1.50 -14.26
N GLY A 104 -22.07 -2.45 -15.01
CA GLY A 104 -22.35 -2.69 -16.42
C GLY A 104 -21.74 -1.61 -17.33
N SER A 105 -22.24 -1.50 -18.57
CA SER A 105 -21.78 -0.47 -19.50
C SER A 105 -22.11 0.93 -19.01
N HIS A 106 -21.11 1.80 -19.04
CA HIS A 106 -21.24 3.22 -18.70
C HIS A 106 -20.25 4.03 -19.53
N ALA A 107 -20.74 4.89 -20.44
CA ALA A 107 -19.91 5.55 -21.47
C ALA A 107 -18.62 6.20 -20.93
N GLN A 108 -18.71 6.93 -19.81
CA GLN A 108 -17.54 7.60 -19.22
C GLN A 108 -16.53 6.60 -18.60
N TRP A 109 -16.99 5.46 -18.11
CA TRP A 109 -16.14 4.43 -17.49
C TRP A 109 -15.56 3.49 -18.55
N ASP A 110 -16.36 3.13 -19.55
CA ASP A 110 -15.98 2.30 -20.68
C ASP A 110 -14.88 2.96 -21.53
N GLY A 111 -14.88 4.30 -21.61
CA GLY A 111 -13.82 5.09 -22.24
C GLY A 111 -12.48 5.04 -21.50
N LEU A 112 -12.47 4.62 -20.23
CA LEU A 112 -11.25 4.45 -19.44
C LEU A 112 -10.62 3.06 -19.59
N ALA A 113 -11.17 2.19 -20.44
CA ALA A 113 -10.49 0.95 -20.79
C ALA A 113 -9.05 1.27 -21.23
N PRO A 114 -8.00 0.64 -20.67
CA PRO A 114 -6.62 1.03 -20.94
C PRO A 114 -6.29 1.13 -22.44
N ALA A 115 -6.76 0.16 -23.24
CA ALA A 115 -6.59 0.15 -24.68
C ALA A 115 -7.23 1.37 -25.37
N LYS A 116 -8.38 1.86 -24.89
CA LYS A 116 -9.05 3.04 -25.43
C LYS A 116 -8.42 4.34 -24.94
N TYR A 117 -8.15 4.42 -23.63
CA TYR A 117 -7.59 5.62 -23.00
C TYR A 117 -6.22 5.97 -23.58
N PHE A 118 -5.33 4.97 -23.72
CA PHE A 118 -3.97 5.21 -24.22
C PHE A 118 -3.86 5.25 -25.75
N ALA A 119 -4.86 4.78 -26.51
CA ALA A 119 -4.84 4.87 -27.97
C ALA A 119 -4.85 6.32 -28.48
N GLY A 120 -5.45 7.24 -27.73
CA GLY A 120 -5.53 8.67 -28.08
C GLY A 120 -4.47 9.55 -27.42
N VAL A 121 -3.52 8.97 -26.67
CA VAL A 121 -2.50 9.72 -25.94
C VAL A 121 -1.16 9.57 -26.65
N GLU A 122 -0.54 10.69 -27.01
CA GLU A 122 0.86 10.68 -27.45
C GLU A 122 1.75 10.21 -26.29
N VAL A 123 2.20 8.97 -26.39
CA VAL A 123 3.13 8.34 -25.45
C VAL A 123 4.55 8.46 -25.98
N PHE A 124 5.51 8.75 -25.09
CA PHE A 124 6.90 8.97 -25.46
C PHE A 124 7.49 7.72 -26.11
N GLY A 125 7.79 7.79 -27.41
CA GLY A 125 8.38 6.68 -28.17
C GLY A 125 7.51 5.41 -28.22
N GLY A 126 6.19 5.52 -28.01
CA GLY A 126 5.31 4.36 -27.95
C GLY A 126 5.20 3.68 -26.57
N PHE A 127 5.89 4.19 -25.55
CA PHE A 127 5.90 3.60 -24.20
C PHE A 127 5.11 4.43 -23.21
N ILE A 128 4.27 3.77 -22.40
CA ILE A 128 3.55 4.42 -21.30
C ILE A 128 4.56 4.78 -20.21
N THR A 129 4.76 6.07 -19.98
CA THR A 129 5.64 6.53 -18.89
C THR A 129 4.90 6.51 -17.56
N LYS A 130 5.66 6.58 -16.47
CA LYS A 130 5.06 6.71 -15.13
C LYS A 130 4.17 7.94 -14.98
N ARG A 131 4.56 9.05 -15.60
CA ARG A 131 3.76 10.28 -15.65
C ARG A 131 2.41 10.03 -16.34
N ASP A 132 2.39 9.24 -17.41
CA ASP A 132 1.16 8.89 -18.12
C ASP A 132 0.27 7.98 -17.28
N ALA A 133 0.87 7.01 -16.59
CA ALA A 133 0.18 6.15 -15.64
C ALA A 133 -0.46 6.97 -14.49
N ARG A 134 0.24 7.97 -13.93
CA ARG A 134 -0.32 8.87 -12.91
C ARG A 134 -1.47 9.74 -13.42
N ARG A 135 -1.39 10.19 -14.68
CA ARG A 135 -2.48 10.93 -15.33
C ARG A 135 -3.73 10.06 -15.48
N TYR A 136 -3.55 8.83 -15.94
CA TYR A 136 -4.60 7.84 -16.04
C TYR A 136 -5.22 7.53 -14.67
N GLU A 137 -4.38 7.33 -13.64
CA GLU A 137 -4.82 7.12 -12.26
C GLU A 137 -5.74 8.24 -11.77
N GLY A 138 -5.36 9.49 -12.02
CA GLY A 138 -6.15 10.67 -11.66
C GLY A 138 -7.53 10.65 -12.33
N ARG A 139 -7.58 10.34 -13.64
CA ARG A 139 -8.86 10.26 -14.37
C ARG A 139 -9.73 9.10 -13.87
N LEU A 140 -9.13 7.95 -13.59
CA LEU A 140 -9.83 6.76 -13.08
C LEU A 140 -10.46 7.03 -11.71
N LYS A 141 -9.72 7.65 -10.79
CA LYS A 141 -10.25 8.06 -9.47
C LYS A 141 -11.35 9.11 -9.57
N ALA A 142 -11.20 10.09 -10.46
CA ALA A 142 -12.22 11.12 -10.67
C ALA A 142 -13.53 10.51 -11.18
N ALA A 143 -13.46 9.67 -12.21
CA ALA A 143 -14.63 8.97 -12.75
C ALA A 143 -15.28 8.04 -11.72
N PHE A 144 -14.48 7.36 -10.88
CA PHE A 144 -15.00 6.55 -9.78
C PHE A 144 -15.82 7.39 -8.79
N LEU A 145 -15.32 8.57 -8.42
CA LEU A 145 -16.05 9.50 -7.55
C LEU A 145 -17.32 10.04 -8.21
N GLU A 146 -17.30 10.30 -9.52
CA GLU A 146 -18.49 10.69 -10.30
C GLU A 146 -19.56 9.58 -10.26
N LEU A 147 -19.17 8.31 -10.43
CA LEU A 147 -20.08 7.16 -10.32
C LEU A 147 -20.70 7.01 -8.93
N VAL A 148 -19.91 7.25 -7.87
CA VAL A 148 -20.38 7.24 -6.48
C VAL A 148 -21.39 8.37 -6.25
N LYS A 149 -21.06 9.60 -6.67
CA LYS A 149 -21.92 10.78 -6.50
C LYS A 149 -23.20 10.69 -7.32
N GLY A 150 -23.11 10.17 -8.55
CA GLY A 150 -24.25 9.96 -9.45
C GLY A 150 -25.14 8.78 -9.08
N GLY A 151 -24.83 8.04 -8.00
CA GLY A 151 -25.65 6.93 -7.51
C GLY A 151 -25.57 5.65 -8.33
N LYS A 152 -24.82 5.64 -9.44
CA LYS A 152 -24.60 4.46 -10.28
C LYS A 152 -23.82 3.39 -9.51
N LEU A 153 -22.87 3.81 -8.66
CA LEU A 153 -22.28 2.96 -7.63
C LEU A 153 -23.03 3.14 -6.30
N CYS A 154 -24.17 2.46 -6.18
CA CYS A 154 -24.99 2.40 -4.95
C CYS A 154 -24.33 1.54 -3.86
N SER A 155 -24.83 1.58 -2.62
CA SER A 155 -24.20 0.88 -1.48
C SER A 155 -24.06 -0.64 -1.66
N ALA A 156 -25.03 -1.29 -2.31
CA ALA A 156 -24.95 -2.71 -2.64
C ALA A 156 -23.82 -2.99 -3.64
N SER A 157 -23.76 -2.23 -4.73
CA SER A 157 -22.71 -2.34 -5.75
C SER A 157 -21.33 -1.99 -5.20
N PHE A 158 -21.22 -1.00 -4.30
CA PHE A 158 -19.98 -0.64 -3.61
C PHE A 158 -19.49 -1.78 -2.72
N SER A 159 -20.40 -2.45 -2.00
CA SER A 159 -20.08 -3.60 -1.15
C SER A 159 -19.62 -4.80 -1.99
N ASN A 160 -20.31 -5.07 -3.11
CA ASN A 160 -19.91 -6.13 -4.06
C ASN A 160 -18.54 -5.84 -4.67
N LEU A 161 -18.27 -4.59 -5.07
CA LEU A 161 -16.97 -4.17 -5.57
C LEU A 161 -15.87 -4.42 -4.54
N LYS A 162 -16.11 -4.08 -3.26
CA LYS A 162 -15.13 -4.35 -2.20
C LYS A 162 -14.80 -5.83 -2.10
N LEU A 163 -15.80 -6.70 -2.15
CA LEU A 163 -15.59 -8.16 -2.11
C LEU A 163 -14.84 -8.66 -3.34
N ALA A 164 -15.22 -8.21 -4.54
CA ALA A 164 -14.53 -8.57 -5.79
C ALA A 164 -13.04 -8.19 -5.74
N LEU A 165 -12.72 -7.02 -5.18
CA LEU A 165 -11.34 -6.53 -5.04
C LEU A 165 -10.54 -7.20 -3.90
N GLN A 166 -11.15 -8.03 -3.07
CA GLN A 166 -10.44 -8.86 -2.09
C GLN A 166 -9.97 -10.20 -2.67
N GLN A 167 -10.56 -10.62 -3.78
CA GLN A 167 -10.19 -11.87 -4.43
C GLN A 167 -8.81 -11.73 -5.06
N ALA A 168 -7.97 -12.75 -4.89
CA ALA A 168 -6.67 -12.78 -5.55
C ALA A 168 -6.90 -12.72 -7.08
N PRO A 169 -6.16 -11.88 -7.81
CA PRO A 169 -6.30 -11.83 -9.25
C PRO A 169 -6.08 -13.22 -9.85
N SER A 170 -6.91 -13.61 -10.82
CA SER A 170 -6.72 -14.83 -11.62
C SER A 170 -5.27 -14.88 -12.12
N LYS A 171 -4.60 -16.04 -11.91
CA LYS A 171 -3.19 -16.28 -12.25
C LYS A 171 -2.88 -15.98 -13.73
N ASP A 172 -3.89 -16.03 -14.60
CA ASP A 172 -3.71 -15.88 -16.05
C ASP A 172 -3.55 -14.43 -16.53
N ARG A 173 -3.81 -13.42 -15.69
CA ARG A 173 -3.90 -12.03 -16.19
C ARG A 173 -2.73 -11.13 -15.85
N PHE A 174 -2.04 -11.31 -14.71
CA PHE A 174 -0.87 -10.48 -14.38
C PHE A 174 -0.20 -10.89 -13.05
N ASN A 175 1.11 -11.18 -13.07
CA ASN A 175 1.93 -11.35 -11.87
C ASN A 175 2.78 -10.10 -11.58
N PRO A 176 3.00 -9.71 -10.31
CA PRO A 176 4.03 -8.73 -9.99
C PRO A 176 5.41 -9.24 -10.41
N PRO A 177 6.35 -8.36 -10.78
CA PRO A 177 7.68 -8.77 -11.19
C PRO A 177 8.41 -9.47 -10.05
N ALA A 178 8.96 -10.67 -10.32
CA ALA A 178 9.80 -11.39 -9.39
C ALA A 178 11.02 -10.54 -9.06
N ARG A 179 11.31 -10.34 -7.76
CA ARG A 179 12.47 -9.54 -7.31
C ARG A 179 13.81 -10.13 -7.73
N ASP A 180 13.85 -11.44 -8.04
CA ASP A 180 15.09 -12.19 -8.22
C ASP A 180 15.17 -12.94 -9.57
N GLY A 181 14.37 -12.55 -10.58
CA GLY A 181 14.44 -13.15 -11.93
C GLY A 181 14.11 -14.65 -12.03
N LYS A 182 13.80 -15.32 -10.92
CA LYS A 182 13.35 -16.71 -10.88
C LYS A 182 11.85 -16.73 -10.67
N SER A 183 11.11 -17.08 -11.72
CA SER A 183 9.71 -17.45 -11.64
C SER A 183 9.59 -18.77 -10.87
N GLY A 184 9.53 -18.70 -9.54
CA GLY A 184 9.02 -19.81 -8.75
C GLY A 184 7.53 -19.93 -9.02
N ALA A 185 7.13 -20.96 -9.76
CA ALA A 185 5.73 -21.33 -9.88
C ALA A 185 5.22 -21.72 -8.47
N ALA A 186 4.55 -20.80 -7.79
CA ALA A 186 3.87 -21.13 -6.55
C ALA A 186 2.68 -22.05 -6.89
N GLU A 187 2.76 -23.29 -6.41
CA GLU A 187 1.71 -24.30 -6.50
C GLU A 187 0.37 -23.75 -6.01
N ALA A 188 -0.70 -24.14 -6.69
CA ALA A 188 -2.05 -23.69 -6.42
C ALA A 188 -2.54 -24.21 -5.06
N THR A 189 -2.63 -23.33 -4.07
CA THR A 189 -3.60 -23.52 -3.00
C THR A 189 -4.86 -22.79 -3.42
N GLU A 190 -6.00 -23.49 -3.46
CA GLU A 190 -7.31 -22.87 -3.69
C GLU A 190 -7.44 -21.67 -2.77
N ALA A 191 -7.58 -20.47 -3.35
CA ALA A 191 -7.66 -19.24 -2.58
C ALA A 191 -8.96 -19.26 -1.76
N ARG A 192 -8.90 -19.77 -0.52
CA ARG A 192 -9.99 -19.69 0.45
C ARG A 192 -10.50 -18.26 0.47
N GLU A 193 -11.78 -18.03 0.20
CA GLU A 193 -12.37 -16.68 0.28
C GLU A 193 -12.06 -16.09 1.66
N ALA A 194 -11.34 -14.97 1.72
CA ALA A 194 -11.10 -14.25 2.95
C ALA A 194 -11.83 -12.91 2.88
N ASP A 195 -12.94 -12.81 3.60
CA ASP A 195 -13.61 -11.52 3.80
C ASP A 195 -12.78 -10.69 4.80
N PHE A 196 -12.03 -9.72 4.27
CA PHE A 196 -11.17 -8.87 5.09
C PHE A 196 -11.97 -8.05 6.10
N ALA A 197 -13.25 -7.79 5.84
CA ALA A 197 -14.11 -7.04 6.75
C ALA A 197 -14.47 -7.83 8.02
N ARG A 198 -14.31 -9.16 8.01
CA ARG A 198 -14.62 -10.04 9.15
C ARG A 198 -13.40 -10.41 9.98
N MET A 199 -12.20 -9.92 9.63
CA MET A 199 -10.98 -10.24 10.37
C MET A 199 -10.95 -9.55 11.73
N GLY A 200 -10.93 -10.34 12.80
CA GLY A 200 -10.79 -9.87 14.18
C GLY A 200 -9.35 -9.94 14.71
N LYS A 201 -9.12 -9.37 15.91
CA LYS A 201 -7.81 -9.34 16.60
C LYS A 201 -7.19 -10.72 16.82
N GLY A 202 -8.02 -11.78 16.88
CA GLY A 202 -7.60 -13.16 17.07
C GLY A 202 -6.95 -13.83 15.85
N HIS A 203 -6.72 -13.10 14.75
CA HIS A 203 -6.00 -13.61 13.58
C HIS A 203 -4.81 -12.72 13.20
N GLY A 204 -4.49 -11.71 14.04
CA GLY A 204 -3.49 -10.71 13.74
C GLY A 204 -2.08 -11.04 14.24
N TYR A 205 -1.17 -10.11 14.02
CA TYR A 205 0.25 -10.17 14.39
C TYR A 205 0.54 -10.31 15.90
N MET A 206 -0.48 -10.16 16.75
CA MET A 206 -0.37 -10.32 18.22
C MET A 206 -0.27 -11.77 18.69
N GLN A 207 -0.50 -12.73 17.79
CA GLN A 207 -0.31 -14.14 18.03
C GLN A 207 1.10 -14.56 17.59
N ALA A 208 1.91 -15.05 18.52
CA ALA A 208 3.31 -15.35 18.28
C ALA A 208 3.51 -16.43 17.20
N ALA A 209 2.70 -17.50 17.22
CA ALA A 209 2.74 -18.53 16.19
C ALA A 209 2.48 -17.97 14.78
N HIS A 210 1.54 -17.03 14.63
CA HIS A 210 1.25 -16.39 13.34
C HIS A 210 2.37 -15.46 12.91
N LEU A 211 2.91 -14.67 13.83
CA LEU A 211 4.04 -13.77 13.56
C LEU A 211 5.30 -14.56 13.17
N PHE A 212 5.58 -15.67 13.87
CA PHE A 212 6.66 -16.58 13.52
C PHE A 212 6.48 -17.18 12.13
N LYS A 213 5.25 -17.63 11.80
CA LYS A 213 4.94 -18.15 10.47
C LYS A 213 5.13 -17.07 9.39
N LEU A 214 4.65 -15.85 9.62
CA LEU A 214 4.88 -14.71 8.72
C LEU A 214 6.38 -14.47 8.49
N CYS A 215 7.20 -14.43 9.54
CA CYS A 215 8.65 -14.28 9.40
C CYS A 215 9.26 -15.42 8.56
N THR A 216 8.83 -16.66 8.80
CA THR A 216 9.29 -17.83 8.04
C THR A 216 8.90 -17.75 6.57
N ASP A 217 7.68 -17.30 6.26
CA ASP A 217 7.20 -17.17 4.89
C ASP A 217 7.92 -16.01 4.17
N LEU A 218 8.18 -14.89 4.85
CA LEU A 218 8.98 -13.79 4.29
C LEU A 218 10.43 -14.19 4.02
N ASP A 219 11.03 -15.02 4.88
CA ASP A 219 12.39 -15.54 4.68
C ASP A 219 12.46 -16.43 3.43
N LYS A 220 11.51 -17.37 3.27
CA LYS A 220 11.38 -18.21 2.07
C LYS A 220 11.19 -17.40 0.79
N LEU A 221 10.53 -16.24 0.89
CA LEU A 221 10.31 -15.30 -0.22
C LEU A 221 11.47 -14.33 -0.42
N HIS A 222 12.61 -14.52 0.25
CA HIS A 222 13.78 -13.62 0.23
C HIS A 222 13.40 -12.15 0.47
N SER A 223 12.38 -11.92 1.30
CA SER A 223 11.80 -10.60 1.58
C SER A 223 12.22 -10.05 2.94
N LEU A 224 13.20 -10.69 3.58
CA LEU A 224 13.91 -10.19 4.76
C LEU A 224 15.25 -9.53 4.36
N PRO A 225 15.76 -8.55 5.13
CA PRO A 225 15.20 -8.02 6.38
C PRO A 225 13.94 -7.16 6.16
N ALA A 226 13.03 -7.17 7.13
CA ALA A 226 11.80 -6.38 7.12
C ALA A 226 11.68 -5.53 8.39
N ILE A 227 11.02 -4.38 8.27
CA ILE A 227 10.71 -3.50 9.40
C ILE A 227 9.27 -3.73 9.82
N VAL A 228 9.07 -4.11 11.09
CA VAL A 228 7.76 -4.15 11.73
C VAL A 228 7.53 -2.83 12.43
N PHE A 229 6.44 -2.15 12.09
CA PHE A 229 6.11 -0.84 12.64
C PHE A 229 4.73 -0.86 13.31
N ASN A 230 4.66 -0.31 14.52
CA ASN A 230 3.41 -0.09 15.26
C ASN A 230 3.59 1.16 16.12
N PHE A 231 2.55 2.01 16.18
CA PHE A 231 2.58 3.24 16.98
C PHE A 231 2.53 2.98 18.49
N SER A 232 2.04 1.82 18.93
CA SER A 232 1.94 1.48 20.36
C SER A 232 3.16 0.72 20.85
N ARG A 233 3.99 1.39 21.67
CA ARG A 233 5.15 0.77 22.33
C ARG A 233 4.76 -0.48 23.13
N LYS A 234 3.68 -0.39 23.92
CA LYS A 234 3.18 -1.51 24.75
C LYS A 234 2.83 -2.73 23.90
N GLU A 235 2.26 -2.49 22.72
CA GLU A 235 1.92 -3.55 21.77
C GLU A 235 3.17 -4.20 21.17
N ILE A 236 4.18 -3.41 20.80
CA ILE A 236 5.47 -3.93 20.31
C ILE A 236 6.16 -4.79 21.37
N GLU A 237 6.26 -4.29 22.60
CA GLU A 237 6.91 -5.01 23.71
C GLU A 237 6.22 -6.36 23.97
N LYS A 238 4.88 -6.35 24.01
CA LYS A 238 4.07 -7.57 24.18
C LYS A 238 4.23 -8.53 23.01
N MET A 239 4.19 -8.02 21.78
CA MET A 239 4.37 -8.81 20.56
C MET A 239 5.74 -9.49 20.55
N LEU A 240 6.81 -8.74 20.82
CA LEU A 240 8.18 -9.26 20.85
C LEU A 240 8.40 -10.26 21.98
N GLY A 241 7.92 -9.97 23.20
CA GLY A 241 8.03 -10.87 24.33
C GLY A 241 7.37 -12.22 24.07
N LYS A 242 6.16 -12.21 23.47
CA LYS A 242 5.47 -13.44 23.07
C LYS A 242 6.20 -14.19 21.94
N LEU A 243 6.75 -13.48 20.96
CA LEU A 243 7.52 -14.11 19.88
C LEU A 243 8.79 -14.79 20.41
N ILE A 244 9.49 -14.14 21.34
CA ILE A 244 10.67 -14.73 22.00
C ILE A 244 10.28 -16.00 22.76
N GLN A 245 9.16 -15.97 23.49
CA GLN A 245 8.68 -17.16 24.21
C GLN A 245 8.35 -18.30 23.24
N GLU A 246 7.61 -18.03 22.16
CA GLU A 246 7.30 -19.02 21.12
C GLU A 246 8.57 -19.63 20.51
N LEU A 247 9.61 -18.83 20.26
CA LEU A 247 10.90 -19.32 19.75
C LEU A 247 11.60 -20.23 20.77
N LYS A 248 11.59 -19.86 22.05
CA LYS A 248 12.15 -20.68 23.14
C LYS A 248 11.41 -22.00 23.28
N ASP A 249 10.08 -21.97 23.25
CA ASP A 249 9.23 -23.17 23.40
C ASP A 249 9.46 -24.13 22.23
N ARG A 250 9.52 -23.61 20.99
CA ARG A 250 9.86 -24.42 19.81
C ARG A 250 11.27 -24.98 19.86
N GLN A 251 12.23 -24.20 20.34
CA GLN A 251 13.59 -24.66 20.52
C GLN A 251 13.64 -25.79 21.55
N ALA A 252 13.01 -25.62 22.72
CA ALA A 252 12.93 -26.64 23.76
C ALA A 252 12.29 -27.94 23.23
N HIS A 253 11.13 -27.83 22.56
CA HIS A 253 10.46 -28.97 21.93
C HIS A 253 11.35 -29.68 20.89
N LYS A 254 12.15 -28.93 20.11
CA LYS A 254 13.07 -29.52 19.13
C LYS A 254 14.19 -30.34 19.79
N TYR A 255 14.70 -29.90 20.95
CA TYR A 255 15.83 -30.55 21.62
C TYR A 255 15.41 -31.66 22.60
N TYR A 256 14.27 -31.50 23.26
CA TYR A 256 13.85 -32.37 24.36
C TYR A 256 12.58 -33.19 24.07
N GLY A 257 11.93 -32.99 22.92
CA GLY A 257 10.69 -33.69 22.57
C GLY A 257 9.51 -33.30 23.48
N THR A 258 8.49 -34.14 23.50
CA THR A 258 7.46 -34.14 24.56
C THR A 258 7.86 -35.19 25.60
N GLU A 259 7.45 -35.07 26.86
CA GLU A 259 7.75 -36.06 27.93
C GLU A 259 7.19 -37.48 27.65
N GLU A 260 6.65 -37.75 26.45
CA GLU A 260 6.11 -39.03 26.00
C GLU A 260 6.73 -39.54 24.66
N ALA A 261 7.97 -39.14 24.33
CA ALA A 261 8.72 -39.67 23.18
C ALA A 261 9.90 -40.55 23.58
#